data_AF-A0A349NZQ4-F1
#
_entry.id   AF-A0A349NZQ4-F1
#
_cell.length_a   1.000
_cell.length_b   1.000
_cell.length_c   1.000
_cell.angle_alpha   90.00
_cell.angle_beta   90.00
_cell.angle_gamma   90.00
#
_symmetry.space_group_name_H-M   'P 1'
#
loop_
_entity.id
_entity.type
_entity.pdbx_description
1 polymer ?
#
loop_
_entity_poly.entity_id
_entity_poly.type
_entity_poly.pdbx_seq_one_letter_code
_entity_poly.pdbx_strand_id
1 'polypeptide(L)'
;MAVKKAVKTVLLAGLRPEDLGRCQGMIKASLLTADDKSGVLKIIQRCPEIAVINFDRFGGESFLRQIAQTGYKGKVISATNKRTRSWETEDIPGIEFVSFRDVPDAVESALAPQ
;
A
#
# COMPACT_ATOMS: atom_id res chain seq x y z
N MET A 1 -18.84 23.37 -14.36
CA MET A 1 -19.09 21.98 -13.90
C MET A 1 -18.05 21.64 -12.85
N ALA A 2 -18.44 21.50 -11.59
CA ALA A 2 -17.52 21.03 -10.55
C ALA A 2 -17.26 19.54 -10.83
N VAL A 3 -16.08 19.23 -11.37
CA VAL A 3 -15.59 17.85 -11.45
C VAL A 3 -15.53 17.38 -10.00
N LYS A 4 -16.47 16.52 -9.60
CA LYS A 4 -16.38 15.83 -8.31
C LYS A 4 -15.05 15.10 -8.33
N LYS A 5 -14.04 15.62 -7.61
CA LYS A 5 -12.76 14.96 -7.42
C LYS A 5 -13.08 13.54 -6.97
N ALA A 6 -12.74 12.55 -7.78
CA ALA A 6 -12.85 11.16 -7.37
C ALA A 6 -12.10 11.03 -6.04
N VAL A 7 -12.76 10.54 -5.00
CA VAL A 7 -12.12 10.33 -3.71
C VAL A 7 -11.11 9.21 -3.93
N LYS A 8 -9.84 9.57 -3.81
CA LYS A 8 -8.77 8.59 -3.96
C LYS A 8 -8.93 7.49 -2.93
N THR A 9 -8.70 6.25 -3.32
CA THR A 9 -8.87 5.09 -2.42
C THR A 9 -7.53 4.42 -2.19
N VAL A 10 -7.19 4.21 -0.91
CA VAL A 10 -5.93 3.59 -0.47
C VAL A 10 -6.25 2.37 0.37
N LEU A 11 -5.64 1.24 0.03
CA LEU A 11 -5.67 0.03 0.84
C LEU A 11 -4.48 0.04 1.81
N LEU A 12 -4.75 -0.17 3.09
CA LEU A 12 -3.77 -0.36 4.15
C LEU A 12 -3.85 -1.80 4.65
N ALA A 13 -2.92 -2.64 4.21
CA ALA A 13 -2.93 -4.07 4.49
C ALA A 13 -1.90 -4.46 5.54
N GLY A 14 -2.36 -5.11 6.61
CA GLY A 14 -1.52 -5.76 7.59
C GLY A 14 -0.69 -4.80 8.46
N LEU A 15 -0.98 -3.49 8.41
CA LEU A 15 -0.36 -2.48 9.28
C LEU A 15 -0.80 -2.67 10.73
N ARG A 16 0.04 -2.25 11.68
CA ARG A 16 -0.32 -2.27 13.11
C ARG A 16 -1.35 -1.17 13.40
N PRO A 17 -2.17 -1.29 14.46
CA PRO A 17 -3.14 -0.27 14.84
C PRO A 17 -2.55 1.14 14.98
N GLU A 18 -1.31 1.25 15.49
CA GLU A 18 -0.60 2.51 15.66
C GLU A 18 -0.27 3.16 14.31
N ASP A 19 0.24 2.37 13.35
CA ASP A 19 0.56 2.84 12.00
C ASP A 19 -0.73 3.15 11.21
N LEU A 20 -1.80 2.36 11.39
CA LEU A 20 -3.12 2.62 10.83
C LEU A 20 -3.69 3.96 11.33
N GLY A 21 -3.62 4.21 12.64
CA GLY A 21 -4.08 5.47 13.23
C GLY A 21 -3.29 6.67 12.69
N ARG A 22 -1.98 6.53 12.51
CA ARG A 22 -1.15 7.56 11.86
C ARG A 22 -1.56 7.80 10.41
N CYS A 23 -1.73 6.73 9.63
CA CYS A 23 -2.18 6.80 8.24
C CYS A 23 -3.56 7.47 8.13
N GLN A 24 -4.50 7.14 9.03
CA GLN A 24 -5.83 7.76 9.10
C GLN A 24 -5.79 9.25 9.42
N GLY A 25 -4.85 9.69 10.26
CA GLY A 25 -4.70 11.10 10.60
C GLY A 25 -4.00 11.94 9.52
N MET A 26 -3.17 11.33 8.68
CA MET A 26 -2.30 12.05 7.73
C MET A 26 -2.76 11.93 6.28
N ILE A 27 -3.30 10.78 5.87
CA ILE A 27 -3.66 10.52 4.47
C ILE A 27 -5.06 11.07 4.18
N LYS A 28 -5.16 11.95 3.18
CA LYS A 28 -6.44 12.56 2.77
C LYS A 28 -7.13 11.75 1.68
N ALA A 29 -7.44 10.49 1.98
CA ALA A 29 -8.05 9.54 1.05
C ALA A 29 -9.07 8.62 1.75
N SER A 30 -9.87 7.91 0.96
CA SER A 30 -10.70 6.81 1.47
C SER A 30 -9.80 5.62 1.81
N LEU A 31 -9.77 5.24 3.08
CA LEU A 31 -8.91 4.17 3.57
C LEU A 31 -9.69 2.86 3.69
N LEU A 32 -9.19 1.83 3.04
CA LEU A 32 -9.64 0.45 3.17
C LEU A 32 -8.60 -0.32 3.97
N THR A 33 -9.00 -1.26 4.80
CA THR A 33 -8.09 -2.08 5.60
C THR A 33 -8.29 -3.56 5.32
N ALA A 34 -7.20 -4.33 5.40
CA ALA A 34 -7.26 -5.78 5.37
C ALA A 34 -6.17 -6.39 6.24
N ASP A 35 -6.53 -7.41 7.03
CA ASP A 35 -5.62 -8.07 7.97
C ASP A 35 -5.07 -9.41 7.46
N ASP A 36 -5.62 -9.91 6.36
CA ASP A 36 -5.29 -11.19 5.75
C ASP A 36 -5.12 -11.08 4.22
N LYS A 37 -4.40 -12.05 3.64
CA LYS A 37 -4.09 -12.08 2.20
C LYS A 37 -5.35 -12.13 1.32
N SER A 38 -6.39 -12.84 1.75
CA SER A 38 -7.62 -12.98 0.97
C SER A 38 -8.39 -11.66 0.92
N GLY A 39 -8.49 -10.96 2.06
CA GLY A 39 -9.05 -9.62 2.14
C GLY A 39 -8.32 -8.63 1.24
N VAL A 40 -6.99 -8.66 1.25
CA VAL A 40 -6.16 -7.81 0.36
C VAL A 40 -6.49 -8.07 -1.10
N LEU A 41 -6.46 -9.32 -1.55
CA LEU A 41 -6.74 -9.67 -2.95
C LEU A 41 -8.15 -9.27 -3.38
N LYS A 42 -9.15 -9.43 -2.51
CA LYS A 42 -10.53 -8.99 -2.75
C LYS A 42 -10.64 -7.47 -2.88
N ILE A 43 -9.91 -6.71 -2.05
CA ILE A 43 -9.94 -5.25 -2.13
C ILE A 43 -9.17 -4.74 -3.35
N ILE A 44 -8.05 -5.38 -3.69
CA ILE A 44 -7.26 -5.05 -4.88
C ILE A 44 -8.09 -5.19 -6.17
N GLN A 45 -9.02 -6.14 -6.23
CA GLN A 45 -9.98 -6.26 -7.34
C GLN A 45 -10.91 -5.05 -7.49
N ARG A 46 -11.10 -4.25 -6.44
CA ARG A 46 -11.83 -2.98 -6.50
C ARG A 46 -10.98 -1.83 -7.04
N CYS A 47 -9.74 -2.12 -7.45
CA CYS A 47 -8.78 -1.17 -8.00
C CYS A 47 -8.61 0.08 -7.14
N PRO A 48 -8.11 -0.04 -5.89
CA PRO A 48 -7.61 1.13 -5.17
C PRO A 48 -6.50 1.81 -6.00
N GLU A 49 -6.29 3.11 -5.80
CA GLU A 49 -5.19 3.82 -6.46
C GLU A 49 -3.85 3.39 -5.89
N ILE A 50 -3.81 3.13 -4.58
CA ILE A 50 -2.61 2.74 -3.85
C ILE A 50 -2.92 1.57 -2.93
N ALA A 51 -2.04 0.58 -2.92
CA ALA A 51 -2.07 -0.53 -1.98
C ALA A 51 -0.79 -0.51 -1.13
N VAL A 52 -0.95 -0.20 0.15
CA VAL A 52 0.10 -0.32 1.15
C VAL A 52 0.06 -1.73 1.72
N ILE A 53 1.15 -2.48 1.57
CA ILE A 53 1.23 -3.89 1.97
C ILE A 53 2.34 -4.06 3.00
N ASN A 54 2.04 -4.64 4.15
CA ASN A 54 3.07 -5.05 5.11
C ASN A 54 3.86 -6.26 4.57
N PHE A 55 5.08 -6.00 4.09
CA PHE A 55 5.96 -7.01 3.49
C PHE A 55 6.24 -8.17 4.45
N ASP A 56 6.66 -7.83 5.67
CA ASP A 56 7.09 -8.80 6.68
C ASP A 56 5.92 -9.70 7.13
N ARG A 57 4.68 -9.18 7.16
CA ARG A 57 3.49 -9.93 7.61
C ARG A 57 2.96 -10.88 6.54
N PHE A 58 3.03 -10.51 5.27
CA PHE A 58 2.42 -11.30 4.20
C PHE A 58 3.38 -12.25 3.47
N GLY A 59 4.58 -12.47 3.99
CA GLY A 59 5.54 -13.39 3.39
C GLY A 59 6.28 -12.79 2.20
N GLY A 60 6.53 -11.49 2.25
CA GLY A 60 7.48 -10.80 1.39
C GLY A 60 7.13 -10.82 -0.10
N GLU A 61 8.14 -11.09 -0.92
CA GLU A 61 8.08 -11.01 -2.37
C GLU A 61 6.98 -11.89 -2.98
N SER A 62 6.77 -13.11 -2.47
CA SER A 62 5.80 -14.05 -3.04
C SER A 62 4.39 -13.47 -3.09
N PHE A 63 4.02 -12.69 -2.07
CA PHE A 63 2.71 -12.05 -2.02
C PHE A 63 2.63 -10.83 -2.95
N LEU A 64 3.70 -10.06 -3.06
CA LEU A 64 3.77 -8.94 -4.01
C LEU A 64 3.68 -9.42 -5.46
N ARG A 65 4.33 -10.53 -5.80
CA ARG A 65 4.18 -11.19 -7.11
C ARG A 65 2.74 -11.65 -7.34
N GLN A 66 2.08 -12.18 -6.31
CA GLN A 66 0.67 -12.57 -6.40
C GLN A 66 -0.23 -11.36 -6.70
N ILE A 67 0.03 -10.20 -6.09
CA ILE A 67 -0.66 -8.94 -6.41
C ILE A 67 -0.39 -8.51 -7.86
N ALA A 68 0.86 -8.56 -8.31
CA ALA A 68 1.18 -8.24 -9.71
C ALA A 68 0.45 -9.16 -10.70
N GLN A 69 0.32 -10.45 -10.37
CA GLN A 69 -0.42 -11.43 -11.16
C GLN A 69 -1.93 -11.16 -11.24
N THR A 70 -2.52 -10.39 -10.31
CA THR A 70 -3.94 -10.00 -10.42
C THR A 70 -4.18 -8.95 -11.51
N GLY A 71 -3.13 -8.45 -12.17
CA GLY A 71 -3.23 -7.36 -13.15
C GLY A 71 -3.50 -6.00 -12.52
N TYR A 72 -3.27 -5.86 -11.20
CA TYR A 72 -3.46 -4.60 -10.48
C TYR A 72 -2.64 -3.49 -11.12
N LYS A 73 -3.30 -2.36 -11.43
CA LYS A 73 -2.70 -1.20 -12.10
C LYS A 73 -2.38 -0.04 -11.16
N GLY A 74 -2.89 -0.09 -9.92
CA GLY A 74 -2.57 0.92 -8.93
C GLY A 74 -1.13 0.79 -8.42
N LYS A 75 -0.68 1.80 -7.67
CA LYS A 75 0.66 1.79 -7.09
C LYS A 75 0.70 0.83 -5.90
N VAL A 76 1.79 0.08 -5.76
CA VAL A 76 2.03 -0.76 -4.59
C VAL A 76 3.15 -0.13 -3.77
N ILE A 77 2.84 0.15 -2.51
CA ILE A 77 3.80 0.62 -1.51
C ILE A 77 3.99 -0.51 -0.50
N SER A 78 5.18 -1.06 -0.43
CA SER A 78 5.51 -2.13 0.48
C SER A 78 6.11 -1.55 1.76
N ALA A 79 5.37 -1.66 2.86
CA ALA A 79 5.83 -1.26 4.18
C ALA A 79 6.65 -2.38 4.82
N THR A 80 7.90 -2.09 5.16
CA THR A 80 8.80 -3.08 5.78
C THR A 80 9.72 -2.46 6.83
N ASN A 81 10.26 -3.28 7.72
CA ASN A 81 11.27 -2.81 8.68
C ASN A 81 12.62 -2.54 7.99
N LYS A 82 13.36 -1.54 8.48
CA LYS A 82 14.69 -1.15 7.94
C LYS A 82 15.69 -2.32 7.85
N ARG A 83 15.58 -3.33 8.72
CA ARG A 83 16.45 -4.52 8.68
C ARG A 83 16.23 -5.38 7.44
N THR A 84 15.00 -5.49 6.96
CA THR A 84 14.59 -6.32 5.81
C THR A 84 14.86 -5.61 4.48
N ARG A 85 14.89 -4.26 4.49
CA ARG A 85 15.08 -3.40 3.31
C ARG A 85 16.46 -3.49 2.64
N SER A 86 17.47 -4.08 3.29
CA SER A 86 18.84 -4.11 2.77
C SER A 86 19.26 -5.44 2.14
N TRP A 87 18.42 -6.48 2.18
CA TRP A 87 18.82 -7.84 1.76
C TRP A 87 17.86 -8.51 0.76
N GLU A 88 16.57 -8.12 0.72
CA GLU A 88 15.55 -8.84 -0.07
C GLU A 88 14.80 -7.98 -1.11
N THR A 89 15.00 -6.66 -1.12
CA THR A 89 14.06 -5.72 -1.79
C THR A 89 14.62 -5.04 -3.04
N GLU A 90 15.79 -5.45 -3.56
CA GLU A 90 16.50 -4.68 -4.58
C GLU A 90 15.83 -4.63 -5.97
N ASP A 91 14.88 -5.51 -6.32
CA ASP A 91 14.50 -5.60 -7.74
C ASP A 91 13.05 -6.05 -8.02
N ILE A 92 12.06 -5.56 -7.24
CA ILE A 92 10.66 -5.72 -7.67
C ILE A 92 10.20 -4.48 -8.46
N PRO A 93 10.13 -4.55 -9.80
CA PRO A 93 9.77 -3.41 -10.62
C PRO A 93 8.34 -2.93 -10.30
N GLY A 94 8.19 -1.61 -10.11
CA GLY A 94 6.91 -0.97 -9.85
C GLY A 94 6.44 -0.99 -8.39
N ILE A 95 7.28 -1.48 -7.46
CA ILE A 95 6.96 -1.49 -6.03
C ILE A 95 7.89 -0.56 -5.26
N GLU A 96 7.31 0.34 -4.49
CA GLU A 96 8.05 1.27 -3.65
C GLU A 96 8.17 0.70 -2.22
N PHE A 97 9.38 0.50 -1.74
CA PHE A 97 9.61 0.00 -0.38
C PHE A 97 9.87 1.16 0.58
N VAL A 98 9.11 1.24 1.66
CA VAL A 98 9.21 2.30 2.68
C VAL A 98 9.16 1.71 4.09
N SER A 99 9.65 2.45 5.07
CA SER A 99 9.44 2.07 6.48
C SER A 99 8.01 2.41 6.91
N PHE A 100 7.47 1.68 7.88
CA PHE A 100 6.12 1.89 8.43
C PHE A 100 5.82 3.37 8.79
N ARG A 101 6.82 4.06 9.33
CA ARG A 101 6.73 5.49 9.69
C ARG A 101 6.61 6.43 8.49
N ASP A 102 7.16 6.05 7.34
CA ASP A 102 7.25 6.85 6.12
C ASP A 102 6.11 6.51 5.14
N VAL A 103 5.26 5.51 5.47
CA VAL A 103 4.05 5.14 4.72
C VAL A 103 3.14 6.35 4.42
N PRO A 104 2.73 7.19 5.40
CA PRO A 104 1.82 8.29 5.11
C PRO A 104 2.39 9.28 4.10
N ASP A 105 3.68 9.65 4.23
CA ASP A 105 4.36 10.54 3.29
C ASP A 105 4.47 9.92 1.89
N ALA A 106 4.80 8.63 1.81
CA ALA A 106 4.88 7.90 0.54
C ALA A 106 3.52 7.82 -0.17
N VAL A 107 2.45 7.57 0.60
CA VAL A 107 1.09 7.56 0.08
C VAL A 107 0.69 8.95 -0.41
N GLU A 108 0.85 10.00 0.40
CA GLU A 108 0.50 11.37 -0.01
C GLU A 108 1.31 11.81 -1.24
N SER A 109 2.60 11.50 -1.29
CA SER A 109 3.44 11.77 -2.46
C SER A 109 2.95 11.05 -3.72
N ALA A 110 2.45 9.82 -3.57
CA ALA A 110 1.87 9.06 -4.68
C ALA A 110 0.46 9.53 -5.06
N LEU A 111 -0.27 10.14 -4.13
CA LEU A 111 -1.60 10.72 -4.36
C LEU A 111 -1.51 12.13 -4.98
N ALA A 112 -0.38 12.83 -4.86
CA ALA A 112 -0.19 14.14 -5.46
C ALA A 112 -0.40 14.10 -6.99
N PRO A 113 -1.13 15.07 -7.57
CA PRO A 113 -1.27 15.16 -9.02
C PRO A 113 0.12 15.43 -9.64
N GLN A 114 0.55 14.57 -10.56
CA GLN A 114 1.67 14.86 -11.47
C GLN A 114 1.25 15.85 -12.55
#